data_AF-A0A9W8W465-F1
#
_entry.id   AF-A0A9W8W465-F1
#
_cell.length_a   1.000
_cell.length_b   1.000
_cell.length_c   1.000
_cell.angle_alpha   90.00
_cell.angle_beta   90.00
_cell.angle_gamma   90.00
#
_symmetry.space_group_name_H-M   'P 1'
#
loop_
_entity.id
_entity.type
_entity.pdbx_description
1 polymer ?
#
loop_
_entity_poly.entity_id
_entity_poly.type
_entity_poly.pdbx_seq_one_letter_code
_entity_poly.pdbx_strand_id
1 'polypeptide(L)'
;MASYETSPVVYSRLNPPPDEIEKSRVPYSKYERNWSPIPGALYVGYIDRPLLRTWDRMSGSQPDEAEDMFARDRDQPLRTADVRRETLELHLDHSNWAVNTPYISFQASEQSLRELAEFRKTRPKRETQIITVIDPKVRLRAGWPVLSVGEEMRYYGIPKDTYGNPPEKHNNHYVCLWQVKEEEIVGHWLWKDLSQNPDWYNTEILPAFQQFRHEKRQREQEEHQRFEQERQQALADGRVDDILGAMGALGLNDVAASASSQALSGQPTQWGEQADDSGIGSDDEPEGTSVRAML
;
A
#
# COMPACT_ATOMS: atom_id res chain seq x y z
N MET A 1 24.79 -8.81 5.42
CA MET A 1 23.67 -8.35 4.57
C MET A 1 22.57 -9.37 4.69
N ALA A 2 21.43 -9.01 5.29
CA ALA A 2 20.33 -9.95 5.48
C ALA A 2 19.51 -10.08 4.18
N SER A 3 19.45 -11.29 3.63
CA SER A 3 18.51 -11.65 2.57
C SER A 3 17.09 -11.53 3.12
N TYR A 4 16.13 -11.06 2.31
CA TYR A 4 14.72 -11.05 2.68
C TYR A 4 14.18 -12.48 2.93
N GLU A 5 14.89 -13.50 2.45
CA GLU A 5 14.61 -14.92 2.70
C GLU A 5 14.84 -15.32 4.17
N THR A 6 15.64 -14.55 4.93
CA THR A 6 15.97 -14.88 6.32
C THR A 6 15.17 -14.07 7.35
N SER A 7 14.26 -13.20 6.92
CA SER A 7 13.40 -12.46 7.86
C SER A 7 12.28 -13.37 8.37
N PRO A 8 12.22 -13.67 9.68
CA PRO A 8 11.20 -14.56 10.25
C PRO A 8 9.78 -14.06 10.01
N VAL A 9 9.62 -12.72 9.94
CA VAL A 9 8.34 -12.03 9.70
C VAL A 9 7.90 -12.15 8.24
N VAL A 10 8.84 -12.12 7.30
CA VAL A 10 8.54 -12.31 5.87
C VAL A 10 8.25 -13.79 5.60
N TYR A 11 9.03 -14.70 6.22
CA TYR A 11 8.82 -16.13 6.08
C TYR A 11 7.47 -16.58 6.66
N SER A 12 7.07 -16.09 7.84
CA SER A 12 5.78 -16.45 8.46
C SER A 12 4.57 -15.90 7.68
N ARG A 13 4.70 -14.74 7.03
CA ARG A 13 3.65 -14.18 6.18
C ARG A 13 3.52 -14.88 4.83
N LEU A 14 4.63 -15.41 4.30
CA LEU A 14 4.64 -16.18 3.05
C LEU A 14 4.23 -17.65 3.28
N ASN A 15 4.49 -18.20 4.47
CA ASN A 15 4.21 -19.59 4.84
C ASN A 15 3.52 -19.67 6.22
N PRO A 16 2.26 -19.21 6.35
CA PRO A 16 1.54 -19.33 7.61
C PRO A 16 1.32 -20.82 7.96
N PRO A 17 1.32 -21.17 9.26
CA PRO A 17 1.11 -22.54 9.69
C PRO A 17 -0.33 -22.99 9.37
N PRO A 18 -0.57 -24.30 9.15
CA PRO A 18 -1.83 -24.81 8.59
C PRO A 18 -3.10 -24.44 9.37
N ASP A 19 -2.96 -24.18 10.67
CA ASP A 19 -4.01 -23.81 11.61
C ASP A 19 -4.38 -22.31 11.58
N GLU A 20 -3.50 -21.43 11.09
CA GLU A 20 -3.82 -20.02 10.80
C GLU A 20 -4.51 -19.85 9.43
N ILE A 21 -4.39 -20.84 8.54
CA ILE A 21 -5.06 -20.85 7.23
C ILE A 21 -6.59 -20.99 7.40
N GLU A 22 -7.07 -21.72 8.41
CA GLU A 22 -8.51 -21.87 8.68
C GLU A 22 -9.13 -20.66 9.39
N LYS A 23 -8.35 -19.91 10.16
CA LYS A 23 -8.84 -18.78 10.97
C LYS A 23 -8.65 -17.42 10.32
N SER A 24 -7.73 -17.30 9.36
CA SER A 24 -7.64 -16.11 8.50
C SER A 24 -8.73 -16.18 7.42
N ARG A 25 -9.95 -15.75 7.77
CA ARG A 25 -10.96 -15.31 6.78
C ARG A 25 -10.51 -14.01 6.10
N VAL A 26 -9.33 -14.02 5.49
CA VAL A 26 -8.98 -13.07 4.44
C VAL A 26 -9.56 -13.65 3.16
N PRO A 27 -10.42 -12.94 2.40
CA PRO A 27 -10.93 -13.46 1.16
C PRO A 27 -9.76 -13.75 0.22
N TYR A 28 -9.54 -15.03 0.01
CA TYR A 28 -8.76 -15.61 -1.08
C TYR A 28 -9.37 -15.13 -2.42
N SER A 29 -9.13 -13.89 -2.83
CA SER A 29 -9.21 -13.45 -4.25
C SER A 29 -8.23 -14.24 -5.14
N LYS A 30 -7.37 -15.04 -4.50
CA LYS A 30 -6.37 -15.97 -5.00
C LYS A 30 -6.91 -17.17 -5.81
N TYR A 31 -8.23 -17.32 -6.01
CA TYR A 31 -8.79 -18.38 -6.89
C TYR A 31 -9.52 -17.90 -8.16
N GLU A 32 -9.75 -16.61 -8.36
CA GLU A 32 -10.46 -16.14 -9.55
C GLU A 32 -9.55 -15.52 -10.62
N ARG A 33 -8.32 -15.12 -10.25
CA ARG A 33 -7.32 -14.50 -11.13
C ARG A 33 -6.03 -15.32 -11.23
N ASN A 34 -6.16 -16.59 -11.63
CA ASN A 34 -5.04 -17.53 -11.80
C ASN A 34 -3.95 -16.97 -12.75
N TRP A 35 -3.00 -16.23 -12.17
CA TRP A 35 -1.67 -15.99 -12.70
C TRP A 35 -0.75 -16.93 -11.94
N SER A 36 -0.19 -17.92 -12.65
CA SER A 36 0.97 -18.63 -12.13
C SER A 36 2.21 -17.93 -12.68
N PRO A 37 3.16 -17.48 -11.84
CA PRO A 37 4.48 -17.19 -12.36
C PRO A 37 4.99 -18.41 -13.13
N ILE A 38 5.88 -18.16 -14.09
CA ILE A 38 6.77 -19.21 -14.61
C ILE A 38 7.32 -19.97 -13.38
N PRO A 39 7.36 -21.32 -13.38
CA PRO A 39 7.86 -22.07 -12.23
C PRO A 39 9.23 -21.51 -11.80
N GLY A 40 9.29 -20.97 -10.58
CA GLY A 40 10.54 -20.47 -9.99
C GLY A 40 10.82 -18.96 -10.06
N ALA A 41 9.92 -18.10 -10.54
CA ALA A 41 10.17 -16.65 -10.50
C ALA A 41 8.91 -15.83 -10.24
N LEU A 42 8.77 -15.30 -9.02
CA LEU A 42 8.26 -13.93 -8.85
C LEU A 42 9.16 -13.08 -9.75
N TYR A 43 8.76 -12.73 -10.98
CA TYR A 43 9.76 -12.20 -11.91
C TYR A 43 10.38 -10.90 -11.35
N VAL A 44 11.66 -11.03 -11.03
CA VAL A 44 12.50 -10.08 -10.30
C VAL A 44 13.18 -9.19 -11.34
N GLY A 45 12.67 -7.98 -11.53
CA GLY A 45 13.59 -6.87 -11.65
C GLY A 45 14.10 -6.58 -10.24
N TYR A 46 15.39 -6.37 -10.03
CA TYR A 46 15.86 -5.71 -8.81
C TYR A 46 15.36 -4.26 -8.85
N ILE A 47 14.09 -4.03 -8.52
CA ILE A 47 13.49 -2.70 -8.57
C ILE A 47 13.66 -2.07 -7.19
N ASP A 48 14.90 -1.69 -6.89
CA ASP A 48 15.20 -0.83 -5.75
C ASP A 48 14.97 0.67 -6.05
N ARG A 49 14.19 0.95 -7.09
CA ARG A 49 13.93 2.28 -7.64
C ARG A 49 12.42 2.52 -7.74
N PRO A 50 11.98 3.79 -7.76
CA PRO A 50 10.59 4.10 -8.02
C PRO A 50 10.16 3.64 -9.42
N LEU A 51 8.90 3.24 -9.54
CA LEU A 51 8.23 3.07 -10.84
C LEU A 51 7.33 4.28 -11.09
N LEU A 52 7.42 4.83 -12.28
CA LEU A 52 6.83 6.12 -12.61
C LEU A 52 5.80 5.98 -13.73
N ARG A 53 4.64 6.60 -13.58
CA ARG A 53 3.58 6.59 -14.59
C ARG A 53 3.12 8.00 -14.90
N THR A 54 3.25 8.38 -16.17
CA THR A 54 2.57 9.57 -16.71
C THR A 54 1.13 9.22 -17.07
N TRP A 55 0.19 10.03 -16.63
CA TRP A 55 -1.22 9.96 -17.04
C TRP A 55 -1.83 11.34 -17.22
N ASP A 56 -2.99 11.38 -17.86
CA ASP A 56 -3.80 12.54 -18.19
C ASP A 56 -5.27 12.09 -18.27
N ARG A 57 -6.20 13.00 -18.53
CA ARG A 57 -7.64 12.67 -18.64
C ARG A 57 -7.99 11.63 -19.72
N MET A 58 -7.10 11.39 -20.68
CA MET A 58 -7.27 10.40 -21.75
C MET A 58 -6.63 9.05 -21.40
N SER A 59 -6.03 8.91 -20.22
CA SER A 59 -5.36 7.68 -19.79
C SER A 59 -6.36 6.67 -19.25
N GLY A 60 -6.20 5.39 -19.61
CA GLY A 60 -7.14 4.35 -19.19
C GLY A 60 -7.03 3.90 -17.73
N SER A 61 -5.91 4.18 -17.07
CA SER A 61 -5.67 3.82 -15.66
C SER A 61 -5.14 5.04 -14.93
N GLN A 62 -6.01 5.68 -14.16
CA GLN A 62 -5.78 6.85 -13.34
C GLN A 62 -6.14 6.47 -11.88
N PRO A 63 -5.58 7.13 -10.86
CA PRO A 63 -6.08 7.02 -9.50
C PRO A 63 -7.56 7.39 -9.45
N ASP A 64 -8.34 6.64 -8.68
CA ASP A 64 -9.73 6.97 -8.35
C ASP A 64 -9.82 7.84 -7.08
N GLU A 65 -11.03 8.05 -6.56
CA GLU A 65 -11.25 8.86 -5.35
C GLU A 65 -10.60 8.26 -4.10
N ALA A 66 -10.30 6.96 -4.11
CA ALA A 66 -9.58 6.26 -3.04
C ALA A 66 -8.08 6.12 -3.35
N GLU A 67 -7.58 6.85 -4.35
CA GLU A 67 -6.21 6.79 -4.86
C GLU A 67 -5.78 5.42 -5.41
N ASP A 68 -6.69 4.46 -5.53
CA ASP A 68 -6.43 3.17 -6.16
C ASP A 68 -6.38 3.36 -7.69
N MET A 69 -5.45 2.68 -8.37
CA MET A 69 -5.41 2.65 -9.82
C MET A 69 -5.82 1.29 -10.35
N PHE A 70 -6.69 1.27 -11.36
CA PHE A 70 -7.16 0.02 -11.95
C PHE A 70 -6.77 -0.12 -13.41
N ALA A 71 -6.43 -1.35 -13.79
CA ALA A 71 -6.29 -1.71 -15.19
C ALA A 71 -7.65 -1.55 -15.89
N ARG A 72 -7.61 -1.29 -17.20
CA ARG A 72 -8.86 -1.18 -17.99
C ARG A 72 -9.63 -2.49 -18.03
N ASP A 73 -8.92 -3.62 -17.92
CA ASP A 73 -9.53 -4.93 -17.70
C ASP A 73 -9.14 -5.47 -16.33
N ARG A 74 -10.04 -5.34 -15.36
CA ARG A 74 -9.79 -5.72 -13.96
C ARG A 74 -9.88 -7.22 -13.73
N ASP A 75 -10.56 -7.93 -14.63
CA ASP A 75 -11.02 -9.30 -14.39
C ASP A 75 -10.46 -10.31 -15.39
N GLN A 76 -9.75 -9.86 -16.43
CA GLN A 76 -9.06 -10.71 -17.39
C GLN A 76 -8.17 -11.76 -16.67
N PRO A 77 -8.51 -13.05 -16.81
CA PRO A 77 -7.67 -14.13 -16.29
C PRO A 77 -6.42 -14.29 -17.15
N LEU A 78 -5.28 -14.61 -16.53
CA LEU A 78 -3.99 -14.81 -17.20
C LEU A 78 -3.47 -16.26 -17.04
N ARG A 79 -4.36 -17.23 -17.30
CA ARG A 79 -4.18 -18.64 -16.94
C ARG A 79 -3.17 -19.39 -17.81
N THR A 80 -3.01 -19.00 -19.07
CA THR A 80 -2.15 -19.69 -20.04
C THR A 80 -1.04 -18.78 -20.53
N ALA A 81 0.04 -19.36 -21.06
CA ALA A 81 1.10 -18.60 -21.71
C ALA A 81 0.56 -17.85 -22.95
N ASP A 82 -0.31 -18.47 -23.74
CA ASP A 82 -0.91 -17.83 -24.93
C ASP A 82 -1.76 -16.61 -24.56
N VAL A 83 -2.61 -16.69 -23.54
CA VAL A 83 -3.42 -15.55 -23.10
C VAL A 83 -2.53 -14.40 -22.62
N ARG A 84 -1.43 -14.71 -21.90
CA ARG A 84 -0.47 -13.69 -21.46
C ARG A 84 0.28 -13.06 -22.64
N ARG A 85 0.70 -13.86 -23.63
CA ARG A 85 1.30 -13.35 -24.88
C ARG A 85 0.35 -12.41 -25.60
N GLU A 86 -0.87 -12.88 -25.89
CA GLU A 86 -1.87 -12.13 -26.66
C GLU A 86 -2.26 -10.83 -25.96
N THR A 87 -2.56 -10.89 -24.67
CA THR A 87 -2.94 -9.68 -23.91
C THR A 87 -1.77 -8.70 -23.74
N LEU A 88 -0.52 -9.17 -23.69
CA LEU A 88 0.66 -8.33 -23.70
C LEU A 88 0.85 -7.65 -25.08
N GLU A 89 0.76 -8.38 -26.18
CA GLU A 89 0.82 -7.81 -27.54
C GLU A 89 -0.25 -6.73 -27.74
N LEU A 90 -1.48 -7.00 -27.29
CA LEU A 90 -2.57 -6.03 -27.29
C LEU A 90 -2.31 -4.82 -26.39
N HIS A 91 -1.63 -5.00 -25.25
CA HIS A 91 -1.27 -3.89 -24.37
C HIS A 91 -0.22 -2.97 -25.00
N LEU A 92 0.72 -3.54 -25.76
CA LEU A 92 1.78 -2.80 -26.45
C LEU A 92 1.28 -2.05 -27.69
N ASP A 93 0.14 -2.45 -28.26
CA ASP A 93 -0.56 -1.64 -29.26
C ASP A 93 -1.33 -0.49 -28.60
N HIS A 94 -0.62 0.59 -28.29
CA HIS A 94 -1.17 1.80 -27.69
C HIS A 94 -2.13 2.59 -28.60
N SER A 95 -2.30 2.16 -29.86
CA SER A 95 -3.26 2.74 -30.80
C SER A 95 -4.61 2.01 -30.77
N ASN A 96 -4.63 0.76 -30.28
CA ASN A 96 -5.84 -0.01 -30.12
C ASN A 96 -6.51 0.26 -28.77
N TRP A 97 -7.42 1.22 -28.76
CA TRP A 97 -8.25 1.53 -27.58
C TRP A 97 -9.51 0.67 -27.47
N ALA A 98 -9.82 -0.16 -28.47
CA ALA A 98 -11.00 -1.02 -28.47
C ALA A 98 -10.85 -2.22 -27.54
N VAL A 99 -9.62 -2.57 -27.16
CA VAL A 99 -9.32 -3.70 -26.28
C VAL A 99 -8.78 -3.21 -24.95
N ASN A 100 -9.46 -3.63 -23.87
CA ASN A 100 -8.99 -3.43 -22.51
C ASN A 100 -7.99 -4.53 -22.16
N THR A 101 -7.01 -4.21 -21.32
CA THR A 101 -5.97 -5.16 -20.92
C THR A 101 -5.70 -5.06 -19.42
N PRO A 102 -5.21 -6.14 -18.78
CA PRO A 102 -5.04 -6.21 -17.32
C PRO A 102 -3.78 -5.53 -16.80
N TYR A 103 -3.14 -4.69 -17.61
CA TYR A 103 -1.83 -4.11 -17.31
C TYR A 103 -1.92 -2.61 -17.08
N ILE A 104 -1.22 -2.14 -16.06
CA ILE A 104 -0.96 -0.72 -15.79
C ILE A 104 0.53 -0.48 -16.05
N SER A 105 0.84 0.31 -17.08
CA SER A 105 2.21 0.62 -17.49
C SER A 105 2.91 1.64 -16.60
N PHE A 106 4.17 1.36 -16.29
CA PHE A 106 5.12 2.22 -15.58
C PHE A 106 6.48 2.22 -16.28
N GLN A 107 7.27 3.25 -16.01
CA GLN A 107 8.65 3.44 -16.47
C GLN A 107 9.59 3.42 -15.26
N ALA A 108 10.73 2.76 -15.37
CA ALA A 108 11.77 2.71 -14.34
C ALA A 108 12.95 3.65 -14.63
N SER A 109 12.87 4.42 -15.72
CA SER A 109 13.88 5.37 -16.16
C SER A 109 13.29 6.77 -16.24
N GLU A 110 13.99 7.75 -15.64
CA GLU A 110 13.63 9.17 -15.74
C GLU A 110 13.60 9.66 -17.20
N GLN A 111 14.51 9.16 -18.03
CA GLN A 111 14.62 9.55 -19.42
C GLN A 111 13.43 9.02 -20.21
N SER A 112 13.09 7.74 -20.04
CA SER A 112 11.93 7.14 -20.72
C SER A 112 10.62 7.81 -20.31
N LEU A 113 10.47 8.18 -19.04
CA LEU A 113 9.31 8.96 -18.61
C LEU A 113 9.28 10.36 -19.23
N ARG A 114 10.41 11.08 -19.23
CA ARG A 114 10.53 12.42 -19.81
C ARG A 114 10.21 12.41 -21.29
N GLU A 115 10.79 11.48 -22.05
CA GLU A 115 10.52 11.31 -23.48
C GLU A 115 9.03 11.05 -23.74
N LEU A 116 8.38 10.20 -22.92
CA LEU A 116 6.95 9.94 -23.03
C LEU A 116 6.10 11.17 -22.72
N ALA A 117 6.44 11.93 -21.66
CA ALA A 117 5.69 13.12 -21.25
C ALA A 117 5.82 14.26 -22.29
N GLU A 118 7.01 14.46 -22.85
CA GLU A 118 7.25 15.43 -23.92
C GLU A 118 6.59 15.00 -25.24
N PHE A 119 6.65 13.72 -25.59
CA PHE A 119 5.89 13.21 -26.74
C PHE A 119 4.38 13.48 -26.58
N ARG A 120 3.82 13.27 -25.38
CA ARG A 120 2.40 13.55 -25.11
C ARG A 120 2.06 15.03 -25.18
N LYS A 121 2.95 15.94 -24.77
CA LYS A 121 2.77 17.40 -24.92
C LYS A 121 2.56 17.83 -26.38
N THR A 122 3.14 17.11 -27.35
CA THR A 122 2.93 17.40 -28.78
C THR A 122 1.50 17.11 -29.25
N ARG A 123 0.66 16.46 -28.43
CA ARG A 123 -0.71 16.07 -28.78
C ARG A 123 -1.71 17.09 -28.23
N PRO A 124 -2.47 17.81 -29.07
CA PRO A 124 -3.31 18.95 -28.65
C PRO A 124 -4.47 18.59 -27.70
N LYS A 125 -4.82 17.31 -27.58
CA LYS A 125 -5.90 16.82 -26.70
C LYS A 125 -5.40 16.31 -25.34
N ARG A 126 -4.09 16.30 -25.10
CA ARG A 126 -3.48 15.83 -23.87
C ARG A 126 -3.05 17.03 -23.05
N GLU A 127 -3.93 17.41 -22.13
CA GLU A 127 -3.80 18.58 -21.26
C GLU A 127 -2.78 18.32 -20.13
N THR A 128 -3.11 18.72 -18.91
CA THR A 128 -2.30 18.53 -17.71
C THR A 128 -1.94 17.05 -17.53
N GLN A 129 -0.65 16.78 -17.52
CA GLN A 129 -0.10 15.46 -17.25
C GLN A 129 0.31 15.37 -15.78
N ILE A 130 -0.03 14.26 -15.13
CA ILE A 130 0.34 13.93 -13.76
C ILE A 130 1.30 12.74 -13.79
N ILE A 131 2.35 12.82 -12.99
CA ILE A 131 3.28 11.73 -12.72
C ILE A 131 2.88 11.09 -11.41
N THR A 132 2.56 9.80 -11.43
CA THR A 132 2.36 8.97 -10.24
C THR A 132 3.58 8.11 -10.03
N VAL A 133 4.04 8.05 -8.79
CA VAL A 133 5.20 7.25 -8.41
C VAL A 133 4.76 6.18 -7.43
N ILE A 134 5.25 4.95 -7.64
CA ILE A 134 4.95 3.83 -6.76
C ILE A 134 6.24 3.17 -6.25
N ASP A 135 6.15 2.55 -5.07
CA ASP A 135 7.17 1.65 -4.57
C ASP A 135 6.82 0.19 -4.89
N PRO A 136 7.48 -0.41 -5.90
CA PRO A 136 7.23 -1.80 -6.27
C PRO A 136 7.53 -2.78 -5.13
N LYS A 137 8.32 -2.41 -4.10
CA LYS A 137 8.55 -3.28 -2.96
C LYS A 137 7.30 -3.50 -2.12
N VAL A 138 6.43 -2.49 -1.99
CA VAL A 138 5.16 -2.65 -1.25
C VAL A 138 4.31 -3.71 -1.93
N ARG A 139 4.19 -3.60 -3.26
CA ARG A 139 3.49 -4.56 -4.10
C ARG A 139 4.01 -6.00 -3.94
N LEU A 140 5.33 -6.15 -4.04
CA LEU A 140 5.98 -7.46 -3.93
C LEU A 140 5.80 -8.08 -2.54
N ARG A 141 5.85 -7.29 -1.46
CA ARG A 141 5.59 -7.77 -0.09
C ARG A 141 4.16 -8.25 0.09
N ALA A 142 3.21 -7.65 -0.63
CA ALA A 142 1.81 -8.07 -0.65
C ALA A 142 1.56 -9.28 -1.57
N GLY A 143 2.60 -9.86 -2.18
CA GLY A 143 2.50 -11.04 -3.04
C GLY A 143 2.01 -10.74 -4.47
N TRP A 144 1.95 -9.47 -4.86
CA TRP A 144 1.52 -9.06 -6.20
C TRP A 144 2.72 -8.91 -7.14
N PRO A 145 2.58 -9.30 -8.42
CA PRO A 145 3.69 -9.27 -9.36
C PRO A 145 3.92 -7.88 -9.96
N VAL A 146 5.18 -7.61 -10.28
CA VAL A 146 5.62 -6.55 -11.20
C VAL A 146 6.33 -7.23 -12.36
N LEU A 147 5.89 -7.00 -13.59
CA LEU A 147 6.46 -7.67 -14.76
C LEU A 147 7.33 -6.70 -15.57
N SER A 148 8.51 -7.15 -15.99
CA SER A 148 9.32 -6.42 -16.98
C SER A 148 8.81 -6.77 -18.38
N VAL A 149 8.37 -5.76 -19.14
CA VAL A 149 7.81 -5.96 -20.48
C VAL A 149 8.86 -6.57 -21.42
N GLY A 150 10.10 -6.07 -21.39
CA GLY A 150 11.17 -6.61 -22.23
C GLY A 150 11.48 -8.08 -21.95
N GLU A 151 11.43 -8.51 -20.68
CA GLU A 151 11.61 -9.92 -20.31
C GLU A 151 10.41 -10.77 -20.75
N GLU A 152 9.17 -10.30 -20.53
CA GLU A 152 7.97 -11.02 -20.96
C GLU A 152 7.94 -11.19 -22.49
N MET A 153 8.31 -10.15 -23.26
CA MET A 153 8.44 -10.25 -24.71
C MET A 153 9.43 -11.33 -25.13
N ARG A 154 10.61 -11.37 -24.50
CA ARG A 154 11.62 -12.41 -24.77
C ARG A 154 11.11 -13.80 -24.42
N TYR A 155 10.44 -13.93 -23.29
CA TYR A 155 9.89 -15.20 -22.82
C TYR A 155 8.81 -15.76 -23.76
N TYR A 156 7.86 -14.94 -24.20
CA TYR A 156 6.80 -15.38 -25.12
C TYR A 156 7.23 -15.43 -26.59
N GLY A 157 8.49 -15.07 -26.90
CA GLY A 157 9.00 -15.06 -28.26
C GLY A 157 8.40 -13.95 -29.13
N ILE A 158 8.05 -12.80 -28.55
CA ILE A 158 7.59 -11.59 -29.27
C ILE A 158 8.83 -10.84 -29.76
N PRO A 159 9.17 -10.87 -31.06
CA PRO A 159 10.43 -10.32 -31.55
C PRO A 159 10.43 -8.80 -31.63
N LYS A 160 9.25 -8.18 -31.82
CA LYS A 160 9.03 -6.73 -31.90
C LYS A 160 7.59 -6.40 -31.49
N ASP A 161 7.37 -5.21 -30.96
CA ASP A 161 6.02 -4.66 -30.79
C ASP A 161 5.41 -4.21 -32.12
N THR A 162 4.15 -3.77 -32.09
CA THR A 162 3.40 -3.27 -33.26
C THR A 162 4.05 -2.07 -33.95
N TYR A 163 4.93 -1.34 -33.25
CA TYR A 163 5.68 -0.20 -33.78
C TYR A 163 7.09 -0.57 -34.24
N GLY A 164 7.43 -1.86 -34.23
CA GLY A 164 8.73 -2.38 -34.66
C GLY A 164 9.84 -2.24 -33.61
N ASN A 165 9.53 -1.88 -32.36
CA ASN A 165 10.53 -1.82 -31.30
C ASN A 165 10.85 -3.22 -30.78
N PRO A 166 12.14 -3.57 -30.67
CA PRO A 166 12.53 -4.87 -30.11
C PRO A 166 12.43 -4.87 -28.57
N PRO A 167 12.47 -6.04 -27.90
CA PRO A 167 12.32 -6.17 -26.46
C PRO A 167 13.25 -5.27 -25.62
N GLU A 168 14.46 -4.98 -26.12
CA GLU A 168 15.44 -4.15 -25.40
C GLU A 168 14.96 -2.71 -25.20
N LYS A 169 14.11 -2.20 -26.10
CA LYS A 169 13.47 -0.88 -25.93
C LYS A 169 12.50 -0.85 -24.75
N HIS A 170 12.04 -2.01 -24.30
CA HIS A 170 11.08 -2.19 -23.22
C HIS A 170 11.73 -2.61 -21.89
N ASN A 171 13.06 -2.61 -21.79
CA ASN A 171 13.77 -3.01 -20.56
C ASN A 171 13.48 -2.11 -19.34
N ASN A 172 13.07 -0.85 -19.58
CA ASN A 172 12.63 0.08 -18.53
C ASN A 172 11.11 0.16 -18.40
N HIS A 173 10.36 -0.60 -19.19
CA HIS A 173 8.91 -0.64 -19.17
C HIS A 173 8.46 -1.79 -18.27
N TYR A 174 7.76 -1.44 -17.21
CA TYR A 174 7.20 -2.39 -16.25
C TYR A 174 5.68 -2.31 -16.27
N VAL A 175 5.02 -3.42 -15.96
CA VAL A 175 3.56 -3.46 -15.83
C VAL A 175 3.15 -4.08 -14.50
N CYS A 176 2.16 -3.44 -13.87
CA CYS A 176 1.45 -3.98 -12.71
C CYS A 176 0.11 -4.57 -13.17
N LEU A 177 -0.27 -5.72 -12.60
CA LEU A 177 -1.51 -6.41 -12.96
C LEU A 177 -2.73 -5.92 -12.16
N TRP A 178 -3.85 -5.72 -12.86
CA TRP A 178 -5.23 -5.44 -12.41
C TRP A 178 -5.45 -4.19 -11.56
N GLN A 179 -4.62 -3.96 -10.55
CA GLN A 179 -4.75 -2.88 -9.58
C GLN A 179 -3.37 -2.50 -9.04
N VAL A 180 -3.18 -1.22 -8.78
CA VAL A 180 -2.15 -0.65 -7.91
C VAL A 180 -2.88 0.04 -6.78
N LYS A 181 -2.52 -0.31 -5.55
CA LYS A 181 -3.16 0.22 -4.36
C LYS A 181 -2.61 1.57 -3.92
N GLU A 182 -3.43 2.38 -3.24
CA GLU A 182 -2.98 3.61 -2.58
C GLU A 182 -1.72 3.35 -1.73
N GLU A 183 -1.65 2.23 -1.01
CA GLU A 183 -0.52 1.95 -0.14
C GLU A 183 0.81 1.72 -0.89
N GLU A 184 0.75 1.47 -2.20
CA GLU A 184 1.91 1.36 -3.10
C GLU A 184 2.38 2.73 -3.61
N ILE A 185 1.52 3.77 -3.52
CA ILE A 185 1.76 5.09 -4.11
C ILE A 185 2.60 5.95 -3.17
N VAL A 186 3.67 6.51 -3.74
CA VAL A 186 4.59 7.43 -3.08
C VAL A 186 4.06 8.86 -3.18
N GLY A 187 3.42 9.19 -4.31
CA GLY A 187 2.78 10.49 -4.51
C GLY A 187 2.47 10.79 -5.97
N HIS A 188 1.97 12.01 -6.16
CA HIS A 188 1.59 12.56 -7.47
C HIS A 188 2.21 13.94 -7.69
N TRP A 189 2.69 14.20 -8.90
CA TRP A 189 3.27 15.48 -9.28
C TRP A 189 2.71 15.94 -10.62
N LEU A 190 2.38 17.22 -10.72
CA LEU A 190 2.08 17.83 -12.00
C LEU A 190 3.34 17.88 -12.86
N TRP A 191 3.31 17.30 -14.06
CA TRP A 191 4.47 17.31 -14.97
C TRP A 191 4.91 18.74 -15.30
N LYS A 192 3.96 19.68 -15.41
CA LYS A 192 4.25 21.09 -15.68
C LYS A 192 5.18 21.70 -14.64
N ASP A 193 5.03 21.32 -13.38
CA ASP A 193 5.81 21.87 -12.28
C ASP A 193 7.09 21.07 -12.09
N LEU A 194 6.98 19.73 -12.11
CA LEU A 194 8.11 18.82 -11.99
C LEU A 194 9.16 19.06 -13.10
N SER A 195 8.73 19.30 -14.33
CA SER A 195 9.63 19.52 -15.48
C SER A 195 10.37 20.86 -15.47
N GLN A 196 10.05 21.79 -14.56
CA GLN A 196 10.80 23.04 -14.42
C GLN A 196 12.21 22.82 -13.84
N ASN A 197 12.39 21.73 -13.09
CA ASN A 197 13.65 21.32 -12.53
C ASN A 197 14.30 20.25 -13.44
N PRO A 198 15.44 20.53 -14.11
CA PRO A 198 16.09 19.54 -14.97
C PRO A 198 16.51 18.23 -14.27
N ASP A 199 16.72 18.30 -12.95
CA ASP A 199 17.14 17.20 -12.08
C ASP A 199 16.01 16.73 -11.14
N TRP A 200 14.75 16.93 -11.55
CA TRP A 200 13.55 16.61 -10.76
C TRP A 200 13.52 15.20 -10.19
N TYR A 201 14.13 14.23 -10.88
CA TYR A 201 14.14 12.85 -10.41
C TYR A 201 14.98 12.70 -9.14
N ASN A 202 16.18 13.28 -9.12
CA ASN A 202 17.09 13.17 -7.97
C ASN A 202 16.75 14.12 -6.83
N THR A 203 16.08 15.23 -7.13
CA THR A 203 15.78 16.31 -6.17
C THR A 203 14.38 16.25 -5.58
N GLU A 204 13.39 15.71 -6.30
CA GLU A 204 12.00 15.62 -5.84
C GLU A 204 11.58 14.16 -5.61
N ILE A 205 11.75 13.32 -6.64
CA ILE A 205 11.18 11.96 -6.64
C ILE A 205 11.95 10.99 -5.75
N LEU A 206 13.29 10.93 -5.87
CA LEU A 206 14.11 10.05 -5.03
C LEU A 206 14.01 10.40 -3.54
N PRO A 207 14.04 11.68 -3.11
CA PRO A 207 13.82 12.02 -1.71
C PRO A 207 12.45 11.60 -1.19
N ALA A 208 11.37 11.91 -1.92
CA ALA A 208 10.01 11.48 -1.55
C ALA A 208 9.90 9.95 -1.44
N PHE A 209 10.51 9.23 -2.38
CA PHE A 209 10.58 7.77 -2.37
C PHE A 209 11.32 7.19 -1.15
N GLN A 210 12.45 7.79 -0.79
CA GLN A 210 13.24 7.37 0.38
C GLN A 210 12.48 7.65 1.69
N GLN A 211 11.86 8.82 1.78
CA GLN A 211 11.02 9.21 2.92
C GLN A 211 9.83 8.26 3.08
N PHE A 212 9.10 8.00 2.00
CA PHE A 212 7.98 7.05 1.99
C PHE A 212 8.40 5.67 2.55
N ARG A 213 9.55 5.15 2.09
CA ARG A 213 10.10 3.88 2.58
C ARG A 213 10.48 3.93 4.06
N HIS A 214 11.02 5.06 4.51
CA HIS A 214 11.37 5.24 5.92
C HIS A 214 10.12 5.22 6.80
N GLU A 215 9.11 6.02 6.45
CA GLU A 215 7.84 6.11 7.18
C GLU A 215 7.08 4.77 7.18
N LYS A 216 7.07 4.03 6.07
CA LYS A 216 6.49 2.69 6.03
C LYS A 216 7.20 1.74 6.99
N ARG A 217 8.54 1.74 7.04
CA ARG A 217 9.29 0.91 8.00
C ARG A 217 8.99 1.28 9.45
N GLN A 218 8.86 2.56 9.76
CA GLN A 218 8.51 3.02 11.11
C GLN A 218 7.12 2.54 11.51
N ARG A 219 6.11 2.74 10.65
CA ARG A 219 4.75 2.23 10.88
C ARG A 219 4.72 0.72 11.10
N GLU A 220 5.42 -0.05 10.26
CA GLU A 220 5.53 -1.51 10.40
C GLU A 220 6.15 -1.92 11.76
N GLN A 221 7.14 -1.16 12.25
CA GLN A 221 7.77 -1.41 13.55
C GLN A 221 6.85 -1.07 14.72
N GLU A 222 6.14 0.06 14.64
CA GLU A 222 5.18 0.50 15.66
C GLU A 222 4.00 -0.48 15.77
N GLU A 223 3.43 -0.92 14.64
CA GLU A 223 2.38 -1.94 14.59
C GLU A 223 2.86 -3.27 15.20
N HIS A 224 4.09 -3.68 14.91
CA HIS A 224 4.65 -4.90 15.45
C HIS A 224 4.85 -4.81 16.97
N GLN A 225 5.41 -3.71 17.46
CA GLN A 225 5.57 -3.47 18.91
C GLN A 225 4.22 -3.44 19.61
N ARG A 226 3.22 -2.78 19.03
CA ARG A 226 1.86 -2.76 19.57
C ARG A 226 1.26 -4.16 19.65
N PHE A 227 1.37 -4.95 18.58
CA PHE A 227 0.88 -6.33 18.56
C PHE A 227 1.59 -7.21 19.60
N GLU A 228 2.90 -7.06 19.77
CA GLU A 228 3.65 -7.79 20.80
C GLU A 228 3.24 -7.39 22.23
N GLN A 229 2.99 -6.10 22.46
CA GLN A 229 2.47 -5.58 23.73
C GLN A 229 1.07 -6.14 24.04
N GLU A 230 0.16 -6.10 23.08
CA GLU A 230 -1.19 -6.67 23.21
C GLU A 230 -1.13 -8.18 23.51
N ARG A 231 -0.21 -8.91 22.85
CA ARG A 231 0.01 -10.34 23.12
C ARG A 231 0.56 -10.59 24.53
N GLN A 232 1.52 -9.78 24.98
CA GLN A 232 2.08 -9.88 26.33
C GLN A 232 1.02 -9.61 27.40
N GLN A 233 0.17 -8.59 27.17
CA GLN A 233 -0.92 -8.25 28.07
C GLN A 233 -1.95 -9.38 28.14
N ALA A 234 -2.38 -9.94 27.01
CA ALA A 234 -3.32 -11.07 26.98
C ALA A 234 -2.77 -12.32 27.71
N LEU A 235 -1.47 -12.59 27.61
CA LEU A 235 -0.82 -13.67 28.37
C LEU A 235 -0.78 -13.39 29.87
N ALA A 236 -0.57 -12.14 30.27
CA ALA A 236 -0.60 -11.74 31.67
C ALA A 236 -2.01 -11.87 32.25
N ASP A 237 -3.03 -11.39 31.54
CA ASP A 237 -4.43 -11.45 31.96
C ASP A 237 -4.93 -12.90 32.08
N GLY A 238 -4.63 -13.77 31.09
CA GLY A 238 -4.97 -15.19 31.16
C GLY A 238 -4.29 -15.92 32.34
N ARG A 239 -3.08 -15.50 32.73
CA ARG A 239 -2.38 -16.05 33.90
C ARG A 239 -3.01 -15.59 35.22
N VAL A 240 -3.57 -14.38 35.26
CA VAL A 240 -4.32 -13.87 36.42
C VAL A 240 -5.62 -14.67 36.61
N ASP A 241 -6.31 -14.99 35.52
CA ASP A 241 -7.52 -15.82 35.56
C ASP A 241 -7.24 -17.25 36.07
N ASP A 242 -6.13 -17.87 35.64
CA ASP A 242 -5.70 -19.18 36.15
C ASP A 242 -5.36 -19.14 37.65
N ILE A 243 -4.74 -18.05 38.12
CA ILE A 243 -4.41 -17.87 39.54
C ILE A 243 -5.70 -17.67 40.36
N LEU A 244 -6.62 -16.83 39.90
CA LEU A 244 -7.91 -16.61 40.57
C LEU A 244 -8.76 -17.89 40.58
N GLY A 245 -8.76 -18.65 39.48
CA GLY A 245 -9.40 -19.96 39.40
C GLY A 245 -8.80 -20.97 40.39
N ALA A 246 -7.47 -21.02 40.51
CA ALA A 246 -6.78 -21.86 41.49
C ALA A 246 -7.06 -21.41 42.94
N MET A 247 -7.12 -20.11 43.22
CA MET A 247 -7.46 -19.59 44.54
C MET A 247 -8.93 -19.88 44.93
N GLY A 248 -9.84 -19.82 43.97
CA GLY A 248 -11.24 -20.25 44.14
C GLY A 248 -11.36 -21.75 44.40
N ALA A 249 -10.61 -22.59 43.68
CA ALA A 249 -10.59 -24.05 43.86
C ALA A 249 -9.97 -24.49 45.20
N LEU A 250 -9.06 -23.68 45.76
CA LEU A 250 -8.46 -23.91 47.09
C LEU A 250 -9.31 -23.35 48.25
N GLY A 251 -10.47 -22.74 47.97
CA GLY A 251 -11.36 -22.22 49.01
C GLY A 251 -10.77 -21.03 49.79
N LEU A 252 -9.81 -20.30 49.21
CA LEU A 252 -9.10 -19.21 49.90
C LEU A 252 -9.84 -17.86 49.84
N ASN A 253 -11.01 -17.79 49.23
CA ASN A 253 -11.77 -16.54 49.10
C ASN A 253 -12.43 -16.07 50.42
N ASP A 254 -12.40 -16.86 51.50
CA ASP A 254 -13.11 -16.54 52.75
C ASP A 254 -12.26 -16.00 53.91
N VAL A 255 -10.95 -15.76 53.75
CA VAL A 255 -10.10 -15.35 54.90
C VAL A 255 -9.95 -13.83 55.07
N ALA A 256 -10.41 -13.01 54.13
CA ALA A 256 -10.29 -11.54 54.24
C ALA A 256 -11.52 -10.83 54.83
N ALA A 257 -12.63 -11.53 55.09
CA ALA A 257 -13.89 -10.90 55.54
C ALA A 257 -14.21 -11.07 57.03
N SER A 258 -13.35 -11.70 57.84
CA SER A 258 -13.60 -11.84 59.28
C SER A 258 -12.37 -11.60 60.15
N ALA A 259 -11.99 -10.34 60.33
CA ALA A 259 -11.24 -9.93 61.51
C ALA A 259 -11.70 -8.54 61.98
N SER A 260 -12.56 -8.59 63.00
CA SER A 260 -12.80 -7.58 64.03
C SER A 260 -13.42 -6.23 63.66
N SER A 261 -14.73 -6.21 63.75
CA SER A 261 -15.48 -5.17 64.45
C SER A 261 -15.06 -5.10 65.93
N GLN A 262 -14.55 -3.95 66.40
CA GLN A 262 -15.07 -3.25 67.60
C GLN A 262 -14.30 -1.94 67.91
N ALA A 263 -15.10 -0.87 67.89
CA ALA A 263 -15.09 0.31 68.76
C ALA A 263 -13.85 1.24 68.84
N LEU A 264 -14.04 2.50 68.42
CA LEU A 264 -13.91 3.64 69.33
C LEU A 264 -14.61 4.90 68.79
N SER A 265 -15.40 5.48 69.68
CA SER A 265 -16.15 6.73 69.61
C SER A 265 -15.27 7.96 69.44
N GLY A 266 -15.76 8.97 68.70
CA GLY A 266 -15.24 10.34 68.78
C GLY A 266 -15.72 11.26 67.65
N GLN A 267 -16.86 11.92 67.83
CA GLN A 267 -17.25 13.18 67.15
C GLN A 267 -16.48 14.37 67.78
N PRO A 268 -16.62 15.63 67.30
CA PRO A 268 -16.58 16.11 65.91
C PRO A 268 -15.70 17.39 65.78
N THR A 269 -15.33 17.79 64.56
CA THR A 269 -15.05 19.23 64.32
C THR A 269 -15.41 19.68 62.91
N GLN A 270 -16.20 20.74 62.91
CA GLN A 270 -16.75 21.58 61.88
C GLN A 270 -15.74 22.66 61.45
N TRP A 271 -15.62 22.93 60.15
CA TRP A 271 -15.33 24.22 59.48
C TRP A 271 -15.70 23.98 57.99
N GLY A 272 -16.71 24.63 57.40
CA GLY A 272 -16.67 26.01 56.85
C GLY A 272 -15.76 26.01 55.60
N GLU A 273 -16.09 26.48 54.40
CA GLU A 273 -17.07 27.43 53.84
C GLU A 273 -16.84 27.37 52.29
N GLN A 274 -17.87 27.52 51.44
CA GLN A 274 -18.04 28.61 50.44
C GLN A 274 -16.83 28.88 49.50
N ALA A 275 -16.95 29.16 48.21
CA ALA A 275 -18.05 29.54 47.32
C ALA A 275 -17.57 29.40 45.86
N ASP A 276 -18.52 29.42 44.92
CA ASP A 276 -18.58 30.18 43.67
C ASP A 276 -17.30 30.36 42.81
N ASP A 277 -17.41 30.19 41.50
CA ASP A 277 -17.69 31.33 40.59
C ASP A 277 -17.53 30.92 39.11
N SER A 278 -18.37 31.58 38.31
CA SER A 278 -18.45 31.78 36.84
C SER A 278 -17.20 31.47 36.00
N GLY A 279 -17.28 31.08 34.72
CA GLY A 279 -18.18 31.50 33.65
C GLY A 279 -17.34 32.02 32.47
N ILE A 280 -18.01 32.28 31.33
CA ILE A 280 -17.50 32.89 30.07
C ILE A 280 -16.83 31.85 29.14
N GLY A 281 -17.42 31.49 27.98
CA GLY A 281 -17.75 32.37 26.83
C GLY A 281 -16.53 32.34 25.89
N SER A 282 -16.58 32.13 24.58
CA SER A 282 -17.50 32.53 23.52
C SER A 282 -16.99 31.84 22.24
N ASP A 283 -17.89 31.32 21.40
CA ASP A 283 -18.26 31.87 20.08
C ASP A 283 -17.20 31.68 18.97
N ASP A 284 -17.59 30.97 17.90
CA ASP A 284 -17.54 31.44 16.51
C ASP A 284 -17.42 30.27 15.50
N GLU A 285 -18.58 29.77 15.07
CA GLU A 285 -18.85 29.37 13.69
C GLU A 285 -19.26 30.65 12.93
N PRO A 286 -18.93 30.85 11.62
CA PRO A 286 -19.70 30.12 10.60
C PRO A 286 -19.00 29.81 9.27
N GLU A 287 -19.58 28.82 8.60
CA GLU A 287 -19.83 28.66 7.16
C GLU A 287 -19.31 29.75 6.19
N GLY A 288 -18.62 29.30 5.12
CA GLY A 288 -18.20 30.15 4.00
C GLY A 288 -18.08 29.37 2.68
N THR A 289 -19.18 29.39 1.94
CA THR A 289 -19.47 28.81 0.63
C THR A 289 -18.52 29.23 -0.52
N SER A 290 -18.31 28.30 -1.45
CA SER A 290 -18.04 28.40 -2.90
C SER A 290 -18.14 29.80 -3.56
N VAL A 291 -17.25 30.14 -4.51
CA VAL A 291 -17.51 30.30 -5.97
C VAL A 291 -16.24 30.76 -6.74
N ARG A 292 -15.91 30.01 -7.80
CA ARG A 292 -15.39 30.37 -9.14
C ARG A 292 -15.03 31.84 -9.54
N ALA A 293 -13.85 31.93 -10.19
CA ALA A 293 -13.52 32.59 -11.47
C ALA A 293 -13.68 34.11 -11.68
N MET A 294 -12.59 34.79 -12.09
CA MET A 294 -12.38 35.33 -13.45
C MET A 294 -11.12 36.21 -13.51
N LEU A 295 -10.21 35.85 -14.44
CA LEU A 295 -9.36 36.66 -15.34
C LEU A 295 -7.99 35.99 -15.55
#